data_AF-A0A939HGJ4-F1
#
_entry.id   AF-A0A939HGJ4-F1
#
_cell.length_a   1.000
_cell.length_b   1.000
_cell.length_c   1.000
_cell.angle_alpha   90.00
_cell.angle_beta   90.00
_cell.angle_gamma   90.00
#
_symmetry.space_group_name_H-M   'P 1'
#
loop_
_entity.id
_entity.type
_entity.pdbx_description
1 polymer ?
#
loop_
_entity_poly.entity_id
_entity_poly.type
_entity_poly.pdbx_seq_one_letter_code
_entity_poly.pdbx_strand_id
1 'polypeptide(L)'
;MPSTTEAKRAYNKEYNSRPEVIERKRLKNQGLRATRAAYKKTDAGIAAEKRYKQSVGGKRLQQLNRIKWRYGLSPEEFEGLHSSQGGKCAICSLIPPTPLHVDHDHETGKVRGLLCGSCNRAIGLLKDDTDLMRSAIAYLGASDAI
;
A
#
# COMPACT_ATOMS: atom_id res chain seq x y z
N MET A 1 13.21 2.64 43.73
CA MET A 1 12.43 1.56 43.09
C MET A 1 12.26 1.92 41.63
N PRO A 2 12.95 1.26 40.68
CA PRO A 2 13.00 1.72 39.30
C PRO A 2 11.66 1.47 38.59
N SER A 3 10.92 2.54 38.27
CA SER A 3 9.64 2.49 37.55
C SER A 3 9.75 3.01 36.11
N THR A 4 10.89 2.79 35.45
CA THR A 4 11.07 3.22 34.06
C THR A 4 10.25 2.36 33.10
N THR A 5 9.72 2.99 32.05
CA THR A 5 8.97 2.32 30.97
C THR A 5 9.73 1.14 30.36
N GLU A 6 11.06 1.20 30.37
CA GLU A 6 11.95 0.13 29.91
C GLU A 6 11.92 -1.10 30.83
N ALA A 7 11.97 -0.90 32.15
CA ALA A 7 11.83 -2.00 33.12
C ALA A 7 10.48 -2.71 32.96
N LYS A 8 9.39 -1.95 32.72
CA LYS A 8 8.07 -2.51 32.44
C LYS A 8 8.02 -3.29 31.11
N ARG A 9 8.66 -2.79 30.04
CA ARG A 9 8.74 -3.48 28.74
C ARG A 9 9.54 -4.78 28.86
N ALA A 10 10.69 -4.75 29.55
CA ALA A 10 11.53 -5.92 29.79
C ALA A 10 10.78 -6.98 30.59
N TYR A 11 10.16 -6.58 31.71
CA TYR A 11 9.31 -7.47 32.52
C TYR A 11 8.17 -8.08 31.70
N ASN A 12 7.43 -7.27 30.94
CA ASN A 12 6.34 -7.79 30.11
C ASN A 12 6.84 -8.74 29.03
N LYS A 13 8.00 -8.48 28.43
CA LYS A 13 8.62 -9.38 27.44
C LYS A 13 8.94 -10.73 28.08
N GLU A 14 9.60 -10.73 29.23
CA GLU A 14 9.93 -11.94 29.99
C GLU A 14 8.66 -12.69 30.42
N TYR A 15 7.73 -12.02 31.09
CA TYR A 15 6.45 -12.58 31.53
C TYR A 15 5.66 -13.21 30.37
N ASN A 16 5.57 -12.53 29.23
CA ASN A 16 4.85 -13.03 28.07
C ASN A 16 5.55 -14.21 27.37
N SER A 17 6.85 -14.42 27.61
CA SER A 17 7.63 -15.52 27.07
C SER A 17 7.56 -16.80 27.92
N ARG A 18 6.99 -16.73 29.13
CA ARG A 18 6.91 -17.89 30.02
C ARG A 18 5.99 -18.98 29.44
N PRO A 19 6.39 -20.27 29.43
CA PRO A 19 5.61 -21.34 28.82
C PRO A 19 4.16 -21.44 29.31
N GLU A 20 3.94 -21.29 30.62
CA GLU A 20 2.61 -21.32 31.24
C GLU A 20 1.73 -20.12 30.86
N VAL A 21 2.35 -18.96 30.59
CA VAL A 21 1.65 -17.76 30.11
C VAL A 21 1.28 -17.93 28.64
N ILE A 22 2.18 -18.48 27.82
CA ILE A 22 1.94 -18.78 26.41
C ILE A 22 0.80 -19.80 26.27
N GLU A 23 0.85 -20.91 27.00
CA GLU A 23 -0.15 -21.97 26.92
C GLU A 23 -1.54 -21.50 27.36
N ARG A 24 -1.61 -20.78 28.49
CA ARG A 24 -2.86 -20.15 28.94
C ARG A 24 -3.46 -19.19 27.90
N LYS A 25 -2.62 -18.38 27.25
CA LYS A 25 -3.08 -17.50 26.15
C LYS A 25 -3.55 -18.31 24.95
N ARG A 26 -2.85 -19.39 24.59
CA ARG A 26 -3.23 -20.28 23.50
C ARG A 26 -4.61 -20.89 23.75
N LEU A 27 -4.84 -21.50 24.91
CA LEU A 27 -6.12 -22.09 25.30
C LEU A 27 -7.26 -21.07 25.28
N LYS A 28 -7.05 -19.90 25.88
CA LYS A 28 -8.02 -18.79 25.83
C LYS A 28 -8.33 -18.35 24.39
N ASN A 29 -7.29 -18.22 23.56
CA ASN A 29 -7.43 -17.80 22.17
C ASN A 29 -8.08 -18.88 21.28
N GLN A 30 -7.95 -20.17 21.60
CA GLN A 30 -8.57 -21.26 20.85
C GLN A 30 -10.09 -21.15 20.90
N GLY A 31 -10.68 -20.96 22.08
CA GLY A 31 -12.13 -20.73 22.24
C GLY A 31 -12.59 -19.43 21.56
N LEU A 32 -11.81 -18.35 21.68
CA LEU A 32 -12.08 -17.07 21.02
C LEU A 32 -12.03 -17.14 19.48
N ARG A 33 -11.18 -18.00 18.90
CA ARG A 33 -11.08 -18.15 17.44
C ARG A 33 -12.36 -18.75 16.86
N ALA A 34 -12.88 -19.80 17.48
CA ALA A 34 -14.13 -20.43 17.06
C ALA A 34 -15.32 -19.46 17.16
N THR A 35 -15.44 -18.73 18.28
CA THR A 35 -16.51 -17.74 18.47
C THR A 35 -16.38 -16.54 17.52
N ARG A 36 -15.16 -16.06 17.23
CA ARG A 36 -14.92 -15.03 16.21
C ARG A 36 -15.26 -15.51 14.80
N ALA A 37 -14.92 -16.75 14.47
CA ALA A 37 -15.23 -17.35 13.16
C ALA A 37 -16.75 -17.49 12.97
N ALA A 38 -17.47 -17.91 14.02
CA ALA A 38 -18.93 -17.95 14.02
C ALA A 38 -19.53 -16.53 13.89
N TYR A 39 -19.06 -15.56 14.68
CA TYR A 39 -19.52 -14.17 14.63
C TYR A 39 -19.36 -13.55 13.23
N LYS A 40 -18.24 -13.78 12.54
CA LYS A 40 -18.00 -13.26 11.19
C LYS A 40 -19.03 -13.71 10.16
N LYS A 41 -19.69 -14.85 10.38
CA LYS A 41 -20.72 -15.39 9.49
C LYS A 41 -22.12 -14.83 9.78
N THR A 42 -22.31 -14.15 10.92
CA THR A 42 -23.59 -13.49 11.25
C THR A 42 -23.78 -12.24 10.41
N ASP A 43 -25.02 -11.82 10.21
CA ASP A 43 -25.32 -10.57 9.50
C ASP A 43 -24.65 -9.35 10.14
N ALA A 44 -24.64 -9.30 11.48
CA ALA A 44 -23.96 -8.24 12.22
C ALA A 44 -22.44 -8.23 11.95
N GLY A 45 -21.82 -9.41 11.89
CA GLY A 45 -20.40 -9.59 11.57
C GLY A 45 -20.07 -9.19 10.14
N ILE A 46 -20.88 -9.64 9.17
CA ILE A 46 -20.74 -9.28 7.75
C ILE A 46 -20.89 -7.76 7.57
N ALA A 47 -21.90 -7.17 8.19
CA ALA A 47 -22.13 -5.73 8.16
C ALA A 47 -20.97 -4.95 8.80
N ALA A 48 -20.43 -5.44 9.92
CA ALA A 48 -19.25 -4.84 10.57
C ALA A 48 -18.00 -4.91 9.67
N GLU A 49 -17.76 -6.05 9.02
CA GLU A 49 -16.64 -6.20 8.08
C GLU A 49 -16.80 -5.27 6.87
N LYS A 50 -18.01 -5.16 6.31
CA LYS A 50 -18.31 -4.23 5.22
C LYS A 50 -18.04 -2.78 5.63
N ARG A 51 -18.52 -2.35 6.81
CA ARG A 51 -18.24 -1.01 7.36
C ARG A 51 -16.74 -0.77 7.54
N TYR A 52 -16.00 -1.74 8.09
CA TYR A 52 -14.56 -1.64 8.24
C TYR A 52 -13.86 -1.49 6.89
N LYS A 53 -14.18 -2.31 5.89
CA LYS A 53 -13.59 -2.23 4.54
C LYS A 53 -13.86 -0.88 3.87
N GLN A 54 -14.98 -0.23 4.18
CA GLN A 54 -15.35 1.09 3.67
C GLN A 54 -14.75 2.25 4.47
N SER A 55 -14.31 2.00 5.71
CA SER A 55 -13.62 2.99 6.54
C SER A 55 -12.30 3.43 5.92
N VAL A 56 -11.80 4.61 6.34
CA VAL A 56 -10.51 5.15 5.88
C VAL A 56 -9.37 4.14 6.09
N GLY A 57 -9.29 3.53 7.27
CA GLY A 57 -8.27 2.53 7.60
C GLY A 57 -8.40 1.26 6.75
N GLY A 58 -9.62 0.76 6.54
CA GLY A 58 -9.86 -0.42 5.71
C GLY A 58 -9.54 -0.20 4.23
N LYS A 59 -9.84 0.98 3.69
CA LYS A 59 -9.45 1.38 2.32
C LYS A 59 -7.94 1.48 2.18
N ARG A 60 -7.25 2.10 3.14
CA ARG A 60 -5.78 2.20 3.15
C ARG A 60 -5.13 0.82 3.19
N LEU A 61 -5.61 -0.08 4.04
CA LEU A 61 -5.09 -1.45 4.11
C LEU A 61 -5.28 -2.21 2.79
N GLN A 62 -6.46 -2.10 2.17
CA GLN A 62 -6.71 -2.70 0.85
C GLN A 62 -5.77 -2.15 -0.23
N GLN A 63 -5.54 -0.83 -0.23
CA GLN A 63 -4.60 -0.18 -1.15
C GLN A 63 -3.18 -0.71 -0.96
N LEU A 64 -2.67 -0.75 0.28
CA LEU A 64 -1.33 -1.24 0.59
C LEU A 64 -1.16 -2.72 0.23
N ASN A 65 -2.16 -3.55 0.53
CA ASN A 65 -2.15 -4.96 0.12
C ASN A 65 -2.10 -5.09 -1.41
N ARG A 66 -2.89 -4.30 -2.15
CA ARG A 66 -2.85 -4.30 -3.61
C ARG A 66 -1.46 -3.91 -4.13
N ILE A 67 -0.84 -2.90 -3.52
CA ILE A 67 0.51 -2.45 -3.90
C ILE A 67 1.53 -3.57 -3.67
N LYS A 68 1.49 -4.20 -2.50
CA LYS A 68 2.36 -5.34 -2.15
C LYS A 68 2.20 -6.50 -3.12
N TRP A 69 0.97 -6.93 -3.39
CA TRP A 69 0.73 -8.09 -4.25
C TRP A 69 1.03 -7.84 -5.72
N ARG A 70 0.81 -6.62 -6.21
CA ARG A 70 0.97 -6.30 -7.64
C ARG A 70 2.38 -5.83 -8.00
N TYR A 71 3.05 -5.14 -7.08
CA TYR A 71 4.34 -4.49 -7.35
C TYR A 71 5.46 -4.95 -6.42
N GLY A 72 5.19 -5.86 -5.48
CA GLY A 72 6.19 -6.36 -4.54
C GLY A 72 6.62 -5.36 -3.46
N LEU A 73 6.04 -4.15 -3.42
CA LEU A 73 6.44 -3.10 -2.47
C LEU A 73 5.79 -3.30 -1.10
N SER A 74 6.61 -3.30 -0.06
CA SER A 74 6.16 -3.10 1.31
C SER A 74 5.55 -1.70 1.51
N PRO A 75 4.73 -1.49 2.55
CA PRO A 75 4.25 -0.17 2.92
C PRO A 75 5.37 0.86 3.11
N GLU A 76 6.49 0.43 3.70
CA GLU A 76 7.66 1.26 3.97
C GLU A 76 8.37 1.66 2.68
N GLU A 77 8.54 0.74 1.73
CA GLU A 77 9.13 1.04 0.42
C GLU A 77 8.24 1.99 -0.40
N PHE A 78 6.92 1.78 -0.39
CA PHE A 78 5.99 2.68 -1.06
C PHE A 78 6.04 4.09 -0.45
N GLU A 79 6.03 4.20 0.87
CA GLU A 79 6.08 5.50 1.55
C GLU A 79 7.44 6.19 1.35
N GLY A 80 8.53 5.41 1.32
CA GLY A 80 9.86 5.89 0.98
C GLY A 80 9.92 6.45 -0.44
N LEU A 81 9.34 5.74 -1.42
CA LEU A 81 9.24 6.19 -2.81
C LEU A 81 8.37 7.44 -2.94
N HIS A 82 7.26 7.49 -2.21
CA HIS A 82 6.37 8.66 -2.20
C HIS A 82 7.08 9.88 -1.61
N SER A 83 7.83 9.69 -0.52
CA SER A 83 8.59 10.74 0.16
C SER A 83 9.78 11.22 -0.68
N SER A 84 10.51 10.31 -1.35
CA SER A 84 11.64 10.68 -2.22
C SER A 84 11.19 11.50 -3.43
N GLN A 85 9.96 11.29 -3.91
CA GLN A 85 9.32 12.12 -4.93
C GLN A 85 8.64 13.38 -4.37
N GLY A 86 8.66 13.61 -3.05
CA GLY A 86 7.99 14.75 -2.41
C GLY A 86 6.48 14.78 -2.66
N GLY A 87 5.84 13.62 -2.84
CA GLY A 87 4.42 13.51 -3.21
C GLY A 87 4.07 14.01 -4.61
N LYS A 88 5.06 14.18 -5.49
CA LYS A 88 4.88 14.67 -6.87
C LYS A 88 4.93 13.54 -7.89
N CYS A 89 4.30 13.77 -9.04
CA CYS A 89 4.43 12.92 -10.21
C CYS A 89 5.87 12.92 -10.74
N ALA A 90 6.44 11.75 -11.02
CA ALA A 90 7.81 11.64 -11.54
C ALA A 90 7.98 12.23 -12.97
N ILE A 91 6.89 12.38 -13.74
CA ILE A 91 6.92 12.96 -15.09
C ILE A 91 6.67 14.47 -15.05
N CYS A 92 5.50 14.91 -14.57
CA CYS A 92 5.13 16.33 -14.64
C CYS A 92 5.57 17.14 -13.41
N SER A 93 6.14 16.50 -12.37
CA SER A 93 6.59 17.15 -11.13
C SER A 93 5.51 17.91 -10.34
N LEU A 94 4.24 17.72 -10.68
CA LEU A 94 3.11 18.33 -9.97
C LEU A 94 2.61 17.43 -8.84
N ILE A 95 2.06 18.05 -7.80
CA ILE A 95 1.31 17.36 -6.74
C ILE A 95 -0.13 17.20 -7.25
N PRO A 96 -0.58 15.97 -7.57
CA PRO A 96 -1.95 15.76 -8.03
C PRO A 96 -2.97 15.90 -6.89
N PRO A 97 -4.22 16.28 -7.19
CA PRO A 97 -5.32 16.25 -6.22
C PRO A 97 -5.78 14.82 -5.88
N THR A 98 -5.35 13.83 -6.66
CA THR A 98 -5.65 12.41 -6.48
C THR A 98 -4.39 11.62 -6.10
N PRO A 99 -4.52 10.45 -5.47
CA PRO A 99 -3.36 9.63 -5.14
C PRO A 99 -2.52 9.26 -6.37
N LEU A 100 -1.20 9.26 -6.22
CA LEU A 100 -0.29 8.79 -7.26
C LEU A 100 -0.45 7.27 -7.50
N HIS A 101 -0.15 6.87 -8.73
CA HIS A 101 -0.18 5.50 -9.21
C HIS A 101 1.23 4.94 -9.30
N VAL A 102 1.42 3.67 -8.94
CA VAL A 102 2.71 2.98 -9.12
C VAL A 102 2.88 2.66 -10.60
N ASP A 103 3.88 3.27 -11.22
CA ASP A 103 4.34 2.94 -12.56
C ASP A 103 5.40 1.84 -12.50
N HIS A 104 5.33 0.93 -13.46
CA HIS A 104 6.21 -0.23 -13.53
C HIS A 104 6.44 -0.60 -14.98
N ASP A 105 7.59 -1.19 -15.23
CA ASP A 105 7.93 -1.77 -16.50
C ASP A 105 7.10 -3.04 -16.73
N HIS A 106 6.37 -3.10 -17.85
CA HIS A 106 5.46 -4.21 -18.15
C HIS A 106 6.15 -5.51 -18.56
N GLU A 107 7.45 -5.47 -18.89
CA GLU A 107 8.23 -6.66 -19.23
C GLU A 107 8.94 -7.24 -18.00
N THR A 108 9.55 -6.37 -17.20
CA THR A 108 10.39 -6.77 -16.06
C THR A 108 9.68 -6.70 -14.72
N GLY A 109 8.53 -6.03 -14.64
CA GLY A 109 7.81 -5.77 -13.39
C GLY A 109 8.50 -4.75 -12.47
N LYS A 110 9.63 -4.17 -12.88
CA LYS A 110 10.39 -3.22 -12.05
C LYS A 110 9.62 -1.92 -11.91
N VAL A 111 9.44 -1.47 -10.67
CA VAL A 111 8.82 -0.18 -10.36
C VAL A 111 9.73 0.95 -10.87
N ARG A 112 9.18 1.88 -11.66
CA ARG A 112 9.89 3.06 -12.16
C ARG A 112 9.70 4.27 -11.25
N GLY A 113 8.49 4.44 -10.70
CA GLY A 113 8.15 5.56 -9.85
C GLY A 113 6.65 5.71 -9.62
N LEU A 114 6.25 6.87 -9.08
CA LEU A 114 4.85 7.23 -8.88
C LEU A 114 4.42 8.33 -9.85
N LEU A 115 3.30 8.12 -10.55
CA LEU A 115 2.77 9.03 -11.57
C LEU A 115 1.37 9.51 -11.22
N CYS A 116 1.02 10.73 -11.67
CA CYS A 116 -0.38 11.15 -11.63
C CYS A 116 -1.19 10.35 -12.66
N GLY A 117 -2.52 10.28 -12.47
CA GLY A 117 -3.39 9.49 -13.36
C GLY A 117 -3.32 9.90 -14.83
N SER A 118 -3.08 11.18 -15.12
CA SER A 118 -2.95 11.69 -16.49
C SER A 118 -1.66 11.21 -17.15
N CYS A 119 -0.51 11.40 -16.49
CA CYS A 119 0.79 10.96 -17.02
C CYS A 119 0.84 9.44 -17.17
N ASN A 120 0.36 8.69 -16.16
CA ASN A 120 0.33 7.22 -16.21
C ASN A 120 -0.54 6.70 -17.37
N ARG A 121 -1.65 7.38 -17.69
CA ARG A 121 -2.49 7.00 -18.82
C ARG A 121 -1.85 7.38 -20.15
N ALA A 122 -1.22 8.55 -20.22
CA ALA A 122 -0.55 9.03 -21.44
C ALA A 122 0.54 8.05 -21.90
N ILE A 123 1.41 7.59 -21.00
CA ILE A 123 2.46 6.61 -21.36
C ILE A 123 1.86 5.28 -21.81
N GLY A 124 0.79 4.80 -21.15
CA GLY A 124 0.10 3.58 -21.55
C GLY A 124 -0.63 3.70 -22.89
N LEU A 125 -1.17 4.87 -23.24
CA LEU A 125 -1.75 5.13 -24.56
C LEU A 125 -0.69 5.14 -25.66
N LEU A 126 0.53 5.55 -25.33
CA LEU A 126 1.72 5.45 -26.17
C LEU A 126 2.41 4.08 -26.03
N LYS A 127 1.75 3.10 -25.40
CA LYS A 127 2.17 1.69 -25.26
C LYS A 127 3.55 1.50 -24.60
N ASP A 128 3.98 2.47 -23.80
CA ASP A 128 5.34 2.53 -23.26
C ASP A 128 6.43 2.45 -24.35
N ASP A 129 6.09 2.83 -25.60
CA ASP A 129 6.96 2.78 -26.77
C ASP A 129 7.67 4.11 -26.96
N THR A 130 8.98 4.12 -26.73
CA THR A 130 9.79 5.32 -26.84
C THR A 130 9.93 5.84 -28.27
N ASP A 131 9.83 4.98 -29.29
CA ASP A 131 9.89 5.42 -30.69
C ASP A 131 8.60 6.13 -31.07
N LEU A 132 7.45 5.60 -30.64
CA LEU A 132 6.15 6.26 -30.81
C LEU A 132 6.12 7.62 -30.08
N MET A 133 6.69 7.70 -28.88
CA MET A 133 6.82 8.97 -28.15
C MET A 133 7.68 9.99 -28.91
N ARG A 134 8.79 9.56 -29.53
CA ARG A 134 9.64 10.43 -30.37
C ARG A 134 8.87 10.91 -31.61
N SER A 135 8.11 10.04 -32.26
CA SER A 135 7.25 10.43 -33.38
C SER A 135 6.19 11.46 -32.96
N ALA A 136 5.57 11.31 -31.79
CA ALA A 136 4.63 12.29 -31.26
C ALA A 136 5.29 13.66 -31.03
N ILE A 137 6.51 13.69 -30.49
CA ILE A 137 7.29 14.94 -30.33
C ILE A 137 7.60 15.57 -31.69
N ALA A 138 8.08 14.77 -32.66
CA ALA A 138 8.39 15.26 -34.00
C ALA A 138 7.16 15.83 -34.71
N TYR A 139 6.00 15.17 -34.58
CA TYR A 139 4.72 15.66 -35.10
C TYR A 139 4.32 17.01 -34.50
N LEU A 140 4.45 17.18 -33.18
CA LEU A 140 4.15 18.46 -32.52
C LEU A 140 5.13 19.56 -32.94
N GLY A 141 6.42 19.24 -33.12
CA GLY A 141 7.44 20.19 -33.57
C GLY A 141 7.29 20.62 -35.03
N ALA A 142 6.59 19.85 -35.86
CA ALA A 142 6.30 20.20 -37.25
C ALA A 142 5.18 21.26 -37.39
N SER A 143 4.56 21.69 -36.28
CA SER A 143 3.41 22.61 -36.27
C SER A 143 3.73 24.05 -36.69
N ASP A 144 5.00 24.39 -36.92
CA ASP A 144 5.42 25.70 -37.45
C ASP A 144 5.45 25.75 -38.99
N ALA A 145 4.96 24.72 -39.68
CA ALA A 145 5.15 24.52 -41.12
C ALA A 145 3.87 24.50 -41.99
N ILE A 146 2.72 24.97 -41.49
CA ILE A 146 1.48 25.10 -42.30
C ILE A 146 0.95 26.53 -42.25
#